data_AF-A0A2T4TUS5-F1
#
_entry.id   AF-A0A2T4TUS5-F1
#
_cell.length_a   1.000
_cell.length_b   1.000
_cell.length_c   1.000
_cell.angle_alpha   90.00
_cell.angle_beta   90.00
_cell.angle_gamma   90.00
#
_symmetry.space_group_name_H-M   'P 1'
#
loop_
_entity.id
_entity.type
_entity.pdbx_description
1 polymer ?
#
loop_
_entity_poly.entity_id
_entity_poly.type
_entity_poly.pdbx_seq_one_letter_code
_entity_poly.pdbx_strand_id
1 'polypeptide(L)'
;MKPLKTIFFWIFLFGLLTTLSGSAFSEQVAPQQGSKRLPRAYEGAPPLIPHDAEARKGMCLACHGIGMIGAPITPHPTRNDFCLQCHIGQDLSVKAFPAVPSQEEKRPE
;
A
#
# COMPACT_ATOMS: atom_id res chain seq x y z
N MET A 1 39.46 41.86 -23.12
CA MET A 1 38.21 42.61 -23.28
C MET A 1 37.20 41.78 -24.07
N LYS A 2 36.57 40.77 -23.45
CA LYS A 2 35.52 39.98 -24.12
C LYS A 2 34.22 40.80 -24.05
N PRO A 3 33.46 40.97 -25.15
CA PRO A 3 32.34 41.89 -25.15
C PRO A 3 31.28 41.39 -24.18
N LEU A 4 30.90 42.23 -23.22
CA LEU A 4 29.91 41.95 -22.17
C LEU A 4 28.59 41.33 -22.72
N LYS A 5 28.30 41.55 -24.00
CA LYS A 5 27.20 40.95 -24.78
C LYS A 5 27.24 39.41 -24.86
N THR A 6 28.41 38.77 -24.90
CA THR A 6 28.49 37.29 -24.94
C THR A 6 28.16 36.64 -23.60
N ILE A 7 28.34 37.34 -22.48
CA ILE A 7 27.99 36.78 -21.15
C ILE A 7 26.46 36.78 -20.97
N PHE A 8 25.78 37.85 -21.40
CA PHE A 8 24.31 37.92 -21.39
C PHE A 8 23.65 36.87 -22.30
N PHE A 9 24.23 36.60 -23.47
CA PHE A 9 23.71 35.59 -24.40
C PHE A 9 23.75 34.17 -23.82
N TRP A 10 24.80 33.83 -23.06
CA TRP A 10 24.94 32.51 -22.43
C TRP A 10 24.09 32.34 -21.17
N ILE A 11 23.87 33.41 -20.40
CA ILE A 11 22.95 33.38 -19.24
C ILE A 11 21.51 33.17 -19.69
N PHE A 12 21.10 33.82 -20.79
CA PHE A 12 19.76 33.65 -21.35
C PHE A 12 19.55 32.25 -21.96
N LEU A 13 20.57 31.71 -22.64
CA LEU A 13 20.54 30.37 -23.22
C LEU A 13 20.55 29.26 -22.15
N PHE A 14 21.26 29.46 -21.03
CA PHE A 14 21.29 28.50 -19.91
C PHE A 14 20.03 28.58 -19.05
N GLY A 15 19.46 29.78 -18.85
CA GLY A 15 18.19 29.96 -18.14
C GLY A 15 16.97 29.38 -18.88
N LEU A 16 16.99 29.41 -20.22
CA LEU A 16 15.92 28.83 -21.05
C LEU A 16 15.99 27.28 -21.09
N LEU A 17 17.18 26.70 -20.88
CA LEU A 17 17.36 25.24 -20.86
C LEU A 17 16.87 24.61 -19.55
N THR A 18 16.79 25.38 -18.45
CA THR A 18 16.31 24.88 -17.15
C THR A 18 14.79 24.87 -16.98
N THR A 19 14.01 25.44 -17.91
CA THR A 19 12.54 25.52 -17.78
C THR A 19 11.77 24.43 -18.53
N LEU A 20 12.43 23.45 -19.15
CA LEU A 20 11.78 22.41 -19.98
C LEU A 20 11.86 20.99 -19.43
N SER A 21 12.30 20.79 -18.19
CA SER A 21 12.34 19.46 -17.56
C SER A 21 11.38 19.38 -16.38
N GLY A 22 10.26 18.68 -16.57
CA GLY A 22 9.66 17.87 -15.52
C GLY A 22 8.37 18.38 -14.90
N SER A 23 7.26 18.27 -15.63
CA SER A 23 5.91 18.17 -15.03
C SER A 23 5.20 16.93 -15.57
N ALA A 24 5.76 15.75 -15.30
CA ALA A 24 5.04 14.50 -15.43
C ALA A 24 5.27 13.70 -14.15
N PHE A 25 4.18 13.16 -13.61
CA PHE A 25 4.04 12.39 -12.37
C PHE A 25 3.90 13.20 -11.08
N SER A 26 2.66 13.34 -10.63
CA SER A 26 2.16 12.42 -9.61
C SER A 26 0.63 12.41 -9.63
N GLU A 27 0.05 11.40 -10.28
CA GLU A 27 -1.29 10.93 -9.91
C GLU A 27 -1.16 10.35 -8.50
N GLN A 28 -1.36 11.18 -7.47
CA GLN A 28 -1.46 10.69 -6.11
C GLN A 28 -2.85 10.10 -5.92
N VAL A 29 -3.03 8.85 -6.35
CA VAL A 29 -4.11 8.02 -5.83
C VAL A 29 -3.78 7.78 -4.36
N ALA A 30 -4.26 8.66 -3.49
CA ALA A 30 -4.22 8.44 -2.06
C ALA A 30 -5.04 7.18 -1.76
N PRO A 31 -4.46 6.14 -1.12
CA PRO A 31 -5.28 5.07 -0.61
C PRO A 31 -6.09 5.64 0.54
N GLN A 32 -7.39 5.82 0.31
CA GLN A 32 -8.40 5.95 1.37
C GLN A 32 -8.54 4.60 2.11
N GLN A 33 -7.45 4.05 2.64
CA GLN A 33 -7.47 2.84 3.46
C GLN A 33 -7.89 3.23 4.88
N GLY A 34 -9.16 3.59 4.99
CA GLY A 34 -9.84 3.72 6.27
C GLY A 34 -9.74 2.41 7.04
N SER A 35 -9.58 2.49 8.35
CA SER A 35 -9.42 1.39 9.32
C SER A 35 -10.61 0.42 9.42
N LYS A 36 -11.43 0.33 8.38
CA LYS A 36 -12.60 -0.54 8.34
C LYS A 36 -12.12 -1.99 8.37
N ARG A 37 -12.61 -2.75 9.35
CA ARG A 37 -12.40 -4.21 9.37
C ARG A 37 -13.03 -4.82 8.13
N LEU A 38 -12.24 -5.62 7.44
CA LEU A 38 -12.70 -6.41 6.30
C LEU A 38 -13.38 -7.70 6.78
N PRO A 39 -14.33 -8.26 6.01
CA PRO A 39 -14.95 -9.54 6.30
C PRO A 39 -13.92 -10.66 6.41
N ARG A 40 -14.23 -11.67 7.21
CA ARG A 40 -13.47 -12.92 7.28
C ARG A 40 -14.13 -13.98 6.40
N ALA A 41 -13.36 -14.96 5.95
CA ALA A 41 -13.88 -16.10 5.21
C ALA A 41 -14.83 -16.96 6.05
N TYR A 42 -14.51 -17.14 7.34
CA TYR A 42 -15.31 -17.84 8.34
C TYR A 42 -14.93 -17.36 9.76
N GLU A 43 -15.70 -17.78 10.77
CA GLU A 43 -15.42 -17.42 12.16
C GLU A 43 -14.08 -17.99 12.63
N GLY A 44 -13.24 -17.14 13.23
CA GLY A 44 -11.88 -17.50 13.63
C GLY A 44 -10.82 -17.50 12.51
N ALA A 45 -11.21 -17.31 11.24
CA ALA A 45 -10.24 -17.13 10.17
C ALA A 45 -9.31 -15.92 10.43
N PRO A 46 -8.04 -15.97 10.00
CA PRO A 46 -7.15 -14.82 10.07
C PRO A 46 -7.81 -13.58 9.43
N PRO A 47 -7.87 -12.43 10.12
CA PRO A 47 -8.38 -11.21 9.53
C PRO A 47 -7.50 -10.75 8.36
N LEU A 48 -8.15 -10.22 7.34
CA LEU A 48 -7.49 -9.56 6.21
C LEU A 48 -6.86 -8.24 6.65
N ILE A 49 -5.79 -7.82 5.97
CA ILE A 49 -5.08 -6.58 6.28
C ILE A 49 -5.76 -5.41 5.54
N PRO A 50 -6.33 -4.42 6.25
CA PRO A 50 -7.08 -3.32 5.63
C PRO A 50 -6.21 -2.13 5.18
N HIS A 51 -4.89 -2.27 5.27
CA HIS A 51 -3.91 -1.26 4.90
C HIS A 51 -2.79 -1.89 4.09
N ASP A 52 -1.97 -1.07 3.43
CA ASP A 52 -0.78 -1.53 2.73
C ASP A 52 0.13 -2.32 3.69
N ALA A 53 0.31 -3.60 3.37
CA ALA A 53 1.12 -4.54 4.13
C ALA A 53 2.56 -4.58 3.62
N GLU A 54 2.78 -4.34 2.34
CA GLU A 54 4.11 -4.36 1.72
C GLU A 54 4.92 -3.15 2.20
N ALA A 55 4.31 -1.96 2.24
CA ALA A 55 4.95 -0.76 2.79
C ALA A 55 5.33 -0.88 4.28
N ARG A 56 4.78 -1.88 5.00
CA ARG A 56 4.97 -2.08 6.44
C ARG A 56 5.58 -3.44 6.78
N LYS A 57 6.12 -4.14 5.78
CA LYS A 57 6.66 -5.50 5.93
C LYS A 57 7.74 -5.54 7.01
N GLY A 58 7.63 -6.51 7.92
CA GLY A 58 8.56 -6.68 9.04
C GLY A 58 8.33 -5.72 10.23
N MET A 59 7.39 -4.77 10.13
CA MET A 59 7.07 -3.81 11.21
C MET A 59 5.70 -4.08 11.86
N CYS A 60 5.14 -5.28 11.66
CA CYS A 60 3.80 -5.64 12.11
C CYS A 60 3.59 -5.40 13.61
N LEU A 61 4.57 -5.81 14.43
CA LEU A 61 4.50 -5.73 15.89
C LEU A 61 4.64 -4.31 16.43
N ALA A 62 5.13 -3.35 15.64
CA ALA A 62 5.22 -1.95 16.07
C ALA A 62 3.84 -1.40 16.47
N CYS A 63 2.78 -1.84 15.79
CA CYS A 63 1.40 -1.51 16.14
C CYS A 63 0.67 -2.68 16.80
N HIS A 64 0.77 -3.89 16.26
CA HIS A 64 0.00 -5.04 16.73
C HIS A 64 0.54 -5.69 18.00
N GLY A 65 1.75 -5.36 18.47
CA GLY A 65 2.30 -5.90 19.71
C GLY A 65 1.65 -5.30 20.96
N ILE A 66 1.33 -4.01 20.91
CA ILE A 66 0.78 -3.25 22.05
C ILE A 66 -0.54 -2.53 21.73
N GLY A 67 -1.04 -2.66 20.50
CA GLY A 67 -2.30 -2.06 20.06
C GLY A 67 -2.23 -0.57 19.74
N MET A 68 -1.09 -0.10 19.20
CA MET A 68 -0.94 1.31 18.83
C MET A 68 -1.95 1.72 17.77
N ILE A 69 -2.43 2.97 17.85
CA ILE A 69 -3.35 3.56 16.86
C ILE A 69 -4.62 2.70 16.67
N GLY A 70 -5.08 2.04 17.75
CA GLY A 70 -6.28 1.19 17.72
C GLY A 70 -6.10 -0.12 16.95
N ALA A 71 -4.86 -0.51 16.62
CA ALA A 71 -4.58 -1.82 16.06
C ALA A 71 -4.99 -2.93 17.05
N PRO A 72 -5.58 -4.04 16.59
CA PRO A 72 -5.82 -5.19 17.46
C PRO A 72 -4.49 -5.78 17.91
N ILE A 73 -4.39 -6.13 19.19
CA ILE A 73 -3.22 -6.84 19.72
C ILE A 73 -3.20 -8.26 19.14
N THR A 74 -2.07 -8.67 18.59
CA THR A 74 -1.92 -10.04 18.10
C THR A 74 -1.89 -11.02 19.29
N PRO A 75 -2.71 -12.09 19.27
CA PRO A 75 -2.65 -13.10 20.33
C PRO A 75 -1.47 -14.07 20.15
N HIS A 76 -0.63 -13.86 19.13
CA HIS A 76 0.47 -14.76 18.77
C HIS A 76 1.71 -13.96 18.26
N PRO A 77 2.33 -13.14 19.12
CA PRO A 77 3.48 -12.32 18.74
C PRO A 77 4.73 -13.14 18.42
N THR A 78 4.81 -14.38 18.89
CA THR A 78 5.99 -15.28 18.73
C THR A 78 6.05 -16.01 17.39
N ARG A 79 5.14 -15.74 16.43
CA ARG A 79 5.17 -16.36 15.08
C ARG A 79 6.25 -15.75 14.16
N ASN A 80 7.36 -15.30 14.74
CA ASN A 80 8.62 -14.87 14.09
C ASN A 80 8.43 -13.98 12.86
N ASP A 81 7.58 -12.95 12.95
CA ASP A 81 7.36 -11.96 11.89
C ASP A 81 6.73 -12.49 10.58
N PHE A 82 6.33 -13.77 10.53
CA PHE A 82 5.70 -14.41 9.37
C PHE A 82 4.19 -14.11 9.27
N CYS A 83 3.77 -12.88 9.57
CA CYS A 83 2.36 -12.50 9.60
C CYS A 83 1.66 -12.72 8.24
N LEU A 84 2.38 -12.45 7.15
CA LEU A 84 1.87 -12.52 5.78
C LEU A 84 1.65 -13.94 5.27
N GLN A 85 2.07 -14.97 6.01
CA GLN A 85 1.73 -16.35 5.67
C GLN A 85 0.23 -16.64 5.88
N CYS A 86 -0.43 -15.92 6.79
CA CYS A 86 -1.84 -16.12 7.11
C CYS A 86 -2.69 -14.87 6.87
N HIS A 87 -2.14 -13.68 7.13
CA HIS A 87 -2.84 -12.42 6.94
C HIS A 87 -2.53 -11.86 5.56
N ILE A 88 -3.57 -11.73 4.74
CA ILE A 88 -3.42 -11.31 3.34
C ILE A 88 -4.00 -9.90 3.19
N GLY A 89 -3.27 -9.02 2.51
CA GLY A 89 -3.77 -7.71 2.10
C GLY A 89 -4.84 -7.85 1.03
N GLN A 90 -5.79 -6.93 0.97
CA GLN A 90 -6.83 -6.94 -0.05
C GLN A 90 -6.75 -5.69 -0.90
N ASP A 91 -6.77 -5.88 -2.22
CA ASP A 91 -7.12 -4.82 -3.15
C ASP A 91 -8.63 -4.74 -3.23
N LEU A 92 -9.21 -3.72 -2.58
CA LEU A 92 -10.65 -3.51 -2.54
C LEU A 92 -11.23 -3.09 -3.91
N SER A 93 -10.38 -2.78 -4.89
CA SER A 93 -10.82 -2.54 -6.28
C SER A 93 -11.09 -3.84 -7.04
N VAL A 94 -10.53 -4.96 -6.60
CA VAL A 94 -10.76 -6.27 -7.21
C VAL A 94 -12.10 -6.82 -6.74
N LYS A 95 -13.00 -7.07 -7.68
CA LYS A 95 -14.28 -7.73 -7.41
C LYS A 95 -14.01 -9.16 -6.97
N ALA A 96 -14.39 -9.49 -5.74
CA ALA A 96 -14.32 -10.86 -5.25
C ALA A 96 -15.12 -11.80 -6.17
N PHE A 97 -14.62 -13.02 -6.35
CA PHE A 97 -15.40 -14.06 -7.01
C PHE A 97 -16.73 -14.24 -6.27
N PRO A 98 -17.85 -14.41 -6.99
CA PRO A 98 -19.12 -14.68 -6.35
C PRO A 98 -18.96 -15.97 -5.53
N ALA A 99 -19.31 -15.91 -4.24
CA ALA A 99 -19.34 -17.11 -3.42
C ALA A 99 -20.31 -18.10 -4.07
N VAL A 100 -19.83 -19.30 -4.40
CA VAL A 100 -20.72 -20.41 -4.75
C VAL A 100 -21.54 -20.71 -3.49
N PRO A 101 -22.88 -20.76 -3.56
CA PRO A 101 -23.69 -21.15 -2.42
C PRO A 101 -23.20 -22.48 -1.89
N SER A 102 -23.09 -22.60 -0.56
CA SER A 102 -22.60 -23.82 0.12
C SER A 102 -23.37 -25.11 -0.21
N GLN A 103 -24.52 -24.99 -0.89
CA GLN A 103 -25.39 -26.09 -1.28
C GLN A 103 -24.96 -26.77 -2.60
N GLU A 104 -24.08 -26.16 -3.40
CA GLU A 104 -23.61 -26.72 -4.69
C GLU A 104 -22.31 -27.53 -4.54
N GLU A 105 -21.64 -27.45 -3.39
CA GLU A 105 -20.41 -28.19 -3.07
C GLU A 105 -20.73 -29.66 -2.70
N LYS A 106 -21.43 -30.39 -3.57
CA LYS A 106 -21.47 -31.85 -3.46
C LYS A 106 -20.20 -32.39 -4.13
N ARG A 107 -19.15 -32.58 -3.33
CA ARG A 107 -17.90 -33.25 -3.75
C ARG A 107 -18.26 -34.59 -4.43
N PRO A 108 -17.85 -34.84 -5.69
CA PRO A 108 -17.99 -36.17 -6.28
C PRO A 108 -17.14 -37.16 -5.47
N GLU A 109 -17.75 -38.29 -5.11
CA GLU A 109 -17.09 -39.42 -4.42
C GLU A 109 -15.97 -40.04 -5.26
#